data_AF-A0A1I1GKC9-F1
#
_entry.id   AF-A0A1I1GKC9-F1
#
_cell.length_a   1.000
_cell.length_b   1.000
_cell.length_c   1.000
_cell.angle_alpha   90.00
_cell.angle_beta   90.00
_cell.angle_gamma   90.00
#
_symmetry.space_group_name_H-M   'P 1'
#
loop_
_entity.id
_entity.type
_entity.pdbx_description
1 polymer ?
#
loop_
_entity_poly.entity_id
_entity_poly.type
_entity_poly.pdbx_seq_one_letter_code
_entity_poly.pdbx_strand_id
1 'polypeptide(L)'
;MFKKGIVFVVGGFVLVGVILGGLQLFYKTDQQESKVEKAEQVKEDLSKNVPQKITAIHSDLNNITGWEKYEKYEDVNSPSWDESRSSFELIAVTLKEAVSLSNDGLKGDLERAEKLHSIAVKHHDTQALRYAHRIVHDLDIKVNGIDVNYVFNSAKAGDGSEVPVYDEYIKQHSK
;
A
#
# COMPACT_ATOMS: atom_id res chain seq x y z
N MET A 1 39.28 -21.77 -83.25
CA MET A 1 39.49 -20.50 -82.51
C MET A 1 38.16 -19.78 -82.50
N PHE A 2 37.42 -19.50 -81.42
CA PHE A 2 37.66 -19.45 -79.98
C PHE A 2 36.46 -20.06 -79.24
N LYS A 3 36.74 -20.85 -78.19
CA LYS A 3 35.81 -21.11 -77.07
C LYS A 3 35.95 -19.97 -76.06
N LYS A 4 34.84 -19.58 -75.44
CA LYS A 4 34.62 -18.99 -74.08
C LYS A 4 33.23 -18.34 -74.15
N GLY A 5 32.17 -18.86 -73.53
CA GLY A 5 32.06 -19.15 -72.11
C GLY A 5 31.28 -17.97 -71.49
N ILE A 6 29.94 -18.02 -71.57
CA ILE A 6 29.09 -17.04 -70.90
C ILE A 6 29.11 -17.36 -69.41
N VAL A 7 29.67 -16.42 -68.66
CA VAL A 7 29.64 -16.32 -67.21
C VAL A 7 28.21 -15.97 -66.80
N PHE A 8 27.57 -16.80 -65.98
CA PHE A 8 26.47 -16.35 -65.12
C PHE A 8 26.97 -16.27 -63.69
N VAL A 9 26.72 -15.10 -63.13
CA VAL A 9 27.21 -14.54 -61.88
C VAL A 9 26.76 -15.38 -60.69
N VAL A 10 27.72 -15.78 -59.87
CA VAL A 10 27.54 -16.13 -58.45
C VAL A 10 27.09 -14.87 -57.72
N GLY A 11 26.01 -14.93 -56.96
CA GLY A 11 25.79 -13.94 -55.91
C GLY A 11 24.35 -13.82 -55.43
N GLY A 12 24.10 -14.25 -54.20
CA GLY A 12 22.98 -13.74 -53.43
C GLY A 12 22.15 -14.79 -52.70
N PHE A 13 22.75 -15.58 -51.80
CA PHE A 13 21.96 -16.41 -50.89
C PHE A 13 22.28 -16.24 -49.40
N VAL A 14 23.06 -15.24 -49.00
CA VAL A 14 23.32 -15.01 -47.57
C VAL A 14 23.31 -13.53 -47.30
N LEU A 15 22.14 -12.95 -46.96
CA LEU A 15 22.01 -11.73 -46.12
C LEU A 15 20.58 -11.20 -45.92
N VAL A 16 19.51 -11.98 -46.15
CA VAL A 16 18.13 -11.50 -45.84
C VAL A 16 17.59 -12.09 -44.53
N GLY A 17 18.09 -13.24 -44.07
CA GLY A 17 17.60 -13.88 -42.83
C GLY A 17 18.03 -13.19 -41.52
N VAL A 18 19.16 -12.49 -41.49
CA VAL A 18 19.71 -11.90 -40.26
C VAL A 18 19.10 -10.53 -39.96
N ILE A 19 18.80 -9.73 -40.99
CA ILE A 19 18.31 -8.35 -40.79
C ILE A 19 16.85 -8.35 -40.31
N LEU A 20 16.00 -9.23 -40.84
CA LEU A 20 14.58 -9.31 -40.42
C LEU A 20 14.39 -10.03 -39.09
N GLY A 21 15.13 -11.13 -38.85
CA GLY A 21 15.05 -11.88 -37.59
C GLY A 21 15.61 -11.10 -36.40
N GLY A 22 16.71 -10.37 -36.59
CA GLY A 22 17.29 -9.52 -35.55
C GLY A 22 16.35 -8.38 -35.16
N LEU A 23 15.78 -7.66 -36.14
CA LEU A 23 14.88 -6.53 -35.88
C LEU A 23 13.64 -6.97 -35.07
N GLN A 24 13.01 -8.09 -35.42
CA GLN A 24 11.86 -8.60 -34.66
C GLN A 24 12.23 -9.07 -33.25
N LEU A 25 13.42 -9.61 -33.03
CA LEU A 25 13.89 -10.00 -31.70
C LEU A 25 14.14 -8.77 -30.82
N PHE A 26 14.82 -7.74 -31.35
CA PHE A 26 15.08 -6.49 -30.62
C PHE A 26 13.80 -5.73 -30.27
N TYR A 27 12.85 -5.59 -31.21
CA TYR A 27 11.56 -4.95 -30.92
C TYR A 27 10.75 -5.70 -29.86
N LYS A 28 10.81 -7.03 -29.83
CA LYS A 28 10.06 -7.84 -28.87
C LYS A 28 10.68 -7.76 -27.47
N THR A 29 12.01 -7.75 -27.36
CA THR A 29 12.72 -7.58 -26.09
C THR A 29 12.53 -6.18 -25.52
N ASP A 30 12.67 -5.13 -26.34
CA ASP A 30 12.50 -3.73 -25.92
C ASP A 30 11.05 -3.44 -25.46
N GLN A 31 10.05 -4.00 -26.14
CA GLN A 31 8.65 -3.93 -25.72
C GLN A 31 8.37 -4.75 -24.45
N GLN A 32 9.13 -5.81 -24.19
CA GLN A 32 8.96 -6.64 -23.00
C GLN A 32 9.65 -6.01 -21.79
N GLU A 33 10.87 -5.50 -21.93
CA GLU A 33 11.56 -4.71 -20.91
C GLU A 33 10.80 -3.42 -20.60
N SER A 34 10.36 -2.66 -21.60
CA SER A 34 9.52 -1.47 -21.40
C SER A 34 8.21 -1.79 -20.67
N LYS A 35 7.58 -2.94 -20.94
CA LYS A 35 6.35 -3.36 -20.25
C LYS A 35 6.62 -3.83 -18.82
N VAL A 36 7.74 -4.51 -18.59
CA VAL A 36 8.15 -4.97 -17.26
C VAL A 36 8.54 -3.77 -16.40
N GLU A 37 9.38 -2.86 -16.93
CA GLU A 37 9.77 -1.61 -16.29
C GLU A 37 8.56 -0.73 -16.00
N LYS A 38 7.62 -0.58 -16.95
CA LYS A 38 6.38 0.18 -16.72
C LYS A 38 5.44 -0.51 -15.75
N ALA A 39 5.38 -1.84 -15.70
CA ALA A 39 4.56 -2.58 -14.73
C ALA A 39 5.16 -2.55 -13.31
N GLU A 40 6.48 -2.58 -13.20
CA GLU A 40 7.22 -2.47 -11.95
C GLU A 40 7.17 -1.04 -11.42
N GLN A 41 7.33 -0.04 -12.30
CA GLN A 41 7.14 1.37 -11.99
C GLN A 41 5.69 1.67 -11.60
N VAL A 42 4.68 1.11 -12.28
CA VAL A 42 3.26 1.26 -11.87
C VAL A 42 3.00 0.57 -10.52
N LYS A 43 3.57 -0.60 -10.25
CA LYS A 43 3.47 -1.25 -8.92
C LYS A 43 4.17 -0.44 -7.81
N GLU A 44 5.29 0.18 -8.12
CA GLU A 44 6.04 1.05 -7.20
C GLU A 44 5.34 2.41 -6.98
N ASP A 45 4.65 2.94 -8.00
CA ASP A 45 3.86 4.18 -7.91
C ASP A 45 2.57 3.95 -7.11
N LEU A 46 1.97 2.76 -7.23
CA LEU A 46 0.85 2.31 -6.41
C LEU A 46 1.28 2.10 -4.94
N SER A 47 2.48 1.54 -4.69
CA SER A 47 2.99 1.36 -3.33
C SER A 47 3.35 2.67 -2.61
N LYS A 48 3.39 3.81 -3.32
CA LYS A 48 3.62 5.17 -2.79
C LYS A 48 2.34 5.99 -2.60
N ASN A 49 1.17 5.43 -2.89
CA ASN A 49 -0.09 6.18 -2.84
C ASN A 49 -0.73 6.12 -1.44
N VAL A 50 -0.70 7.24 -0.71
CA VAL A 50 -1.28 7.39 0.65
C VAL A 50 -2.74 6.90 0.72
N PRO A 51 -3.65 7.31 -0.19
CA PRO A 51 -4.98 6.74 -0.34
C PRO A 51 -5.05 5.20 -0.27
N GLN A 52 -4.19 4.49 -0.99
CA GLN A 52 -4.20 3.02 -1.01
C GLN A 52 -3.69 2.42 0.30
N LYS A 53 -2.71 3.07 0.93
CA LYS A 53 -2.24 2.67 2.27
C LYS A 53 -3.34 2.84 3.31
N ILE A 54 -4.11 3.92 3.26
CA ILE A 54 -5.25 4.14 4.15
C ILE A 54 -6.27 3.01 4.00
N THR A 55 -6.65 2.66 2.76
CA THR A 55 -7.58 1.54 2.51
C THR A 55 -7.01 0.19 3.00
N ALA A 56 -5.71 -0.06 2.82
CA ALA A 56 -5.07 -1.28 3.30
C ALA A 56 -5.12 -1.38 4.83
N ILE A 57 -4.75 -0.31 5.53
CA ILE A 57 -4.80 -0.24 6.99
C ILE A 57 -6.25 -0.40 7.49
N HIS A 58 -7.22 0.25 6.83
CA HIS A 58 -8.63 0.12 7.17
C HIS A 58 -9.10 -1.34 7.05
N SER A 59 -8.78 -2.01 5.94
CA SER A 59 -9.12 -3.41 5.72
C SER A 59 -8.51 -4.31 6.81
N ASP A 60 -7.24 -4.11 7.16
CA ASP A 60 -6.58 -4.89 8.20
C ASP A 60 -7.20 -4.64 9.58
N LEU A 61 -7.47 -3.39 9.94
CA LEU A 61 -8.13 -3.04 11.19
C LEU A 61 -9.58 -3.55 11.25
N ASN A 62 -10.30 -3.59 10.13
CA ASN A 62 -11.63 -4.16 10.05
C ASN A 62 -11.60 -5.69 10.25
N ASN A 63 -10.55 -6.37 9.77
CA ASN A 63 -10.36 -7.80 10.02
C ASN A 63 -10.10 -8.11 11.50
N ILE A 64 -9.40 -7.21 12.20
CA ILE A 64 -9.07 -7.33 13.62
C ILE A 64 -10.25 -6.92 14.51
N THR A 65 -10.88 -5.78 14.23
CA THR A 65 -11.80 -5.11 15.17
C THR A 65 -13.24 -4.96 14.67
N GLY A 66 -13.50 -5.17 13.38
CA GLY A 66 -14.82 -5.02 12.78
C GLY A 66 -15.82 -6.07 13.27
N TRP A 67 -17.12 -5.74 13.27
CA TRP A 67 -18.22 -6.64 13.64
C TRP A 67 -18.00 -7.39 14.97
N GLU A 68 -17.78 -6.64 16.06
CA GLU A 68 -17.58 -7.21 17.41
C GLU A 68 -16.31 -8.06 17.59
N LYS A 69 -15.48 -8.21 16.56
CA LYS A 69 -14.19 -8.92 16.68
C LYS A 69 -13.22 -8.27 17.66
N TYR A 70 -13.43 -7.01 18.05
CA TYR A 70 -12.60 -6.36 19.06
C TYR A 70 -12.76 -6.99 20.46
N GLU A 71 -13.87 -7.68 20.75
CA GLU A 71 -14.16 -8.26 22.07
C GLU A 71 -13.11 -9.29 22.50
N LYS A 72 -12.57 -10.06 21.54
CA LYS A 72 -11.49 -11.02 21.83
C LYS A 72 -10.18 -10.37 22.27
N TYR A 73 -10.07 -9.05 22.17
CA TYR A 73 -8.92 -8.26 22.65
C TYR A 73 -9.22 -7.49 23.93
N GLU A 74 -10.43 -7.58 24.51
CA GLU A 74 -10.77 -6.92 25.78
C GLU A 74 -10.01 -7.51 26.97
N ASP A 75 -9.75 -8.82 26.95
CA ASP A 75 -8.80 -9.43 27.89
C ASP A 75 -7.36 -9.15 27.43
N VAL A 76 -6.62 -8.45 28.28
CA VAL A 76 -5.19 -8.14 28.07
C VAL A 76 -4.32 -9.39 27.98
N ASN A 77 -4.77 -10.54 28.49
CA ASN A 77 -4.06 -11.81 28.40
C ASN A 77 -4.58 -12.72 27.28
N SER A 78 -5.49 -12.22 26.43
CA SER A 78 -6.05 -13.01 25.34
C SER A 78 -4.96 -13.47 24.37
N PRO A 79 -4.97 -14.75 23.94
CA PRO A 79 -4.04 -15.25 22.93
C PRO A 79 -4.23 -14.55 21.58
N SER A 80 -5.38 -13.90 21.35
CA SER A 80 -5.64 -13.16 20.10
C SER A 80 -4.64 -12.04 19.84
N TRP A 81 -4.05 -11.44 20.88
CA TRP A 81 -2.99 -10.44 20.72
C TRP A 81 -1.76 -11.03 20.02
N ASP A 82 -1.34 -12.23 20.43
CA ASP A 82 -0.21 -12.94 19.84
C ASP A 82 -0.55 -13.53 18.47
N GLU A 83 -1.74 -14.10 18.31
CA GLU A 83 -2.21 -14.64 17.02
C GLU A 83 -2.25 -13.58 15.93
N SER A 84 -2.47 -12.31 16.30
CA SER A 84 -2.59 -11.19 15.36
C SER A 84 -1.29 -10.40 15.19
N ARG A 85 -0.18 -10.86 15.78
CA ARG A 85 1.10 -10.13 15.80
C ARG A 85 1.56 -9.72 14.41
N SER A 86 1.53 -10.62 13.42
CA SER A 86 1.92 -10.30 12.04
C SER A 86 1.04 -9.21 11.42
N SER A 87 -0.26 -9.20 11.72
CA SER A 87 -1.17 -8.16 11.23
C SER A 87 -0.86 -6.81 11.90
N PHE A 88 -0.58 -6.79 13.20
CA PHE A 88 -0.16 -5.57 13.88
C PHE A 88 1.17 -5.03 13.34
N GLU A 89 2.14 -5.90 13.07
CA GLU A 89 3.42 -5.49 12.46
C GLU A 89 3.20 -4.88 11.07
N LEU A 90 2.35 -5.49 10.24
CA LEU A 90 2.01 -4.96 8.92
C LEU A 90 1.32 -3.60 9.00
N ILE A 91 0.35 -3.45 9.91
CA ILE A 91 -0.33 -2.16 10.16
C ILE A 91 0.69 -1.09 10.59
N ALA A 92 1.59 -1.41 11.51
CA ALA A 92 2.60 -0.47 11.98
C ALA A 92 3.54 0.01 10.86
N VAL A 93 4.03 -0.92 10.01
CA VAL A 93 4.86 -0.58 8.85
C VAL A 93 4.07 0.30 7.87
N THR A 94 2.83 -0.08 7.55
CA THR A 94 2.01 0.63 6.58
C THR A 94 1.62 2.03 7.06
N LEU A 95 1.33 2.20 8.36
CA LEU A 95 1.08 3.50 8.98
C LEU A 95 2.31 4.41 8.87
N LYS A 96 3.49 3.89 9.21
CA LYS A 96 4.75 4.65 9.13
C LYS A 96 5.06 5.10 7.70
N GLU A 97 4.81 4.25 6.72
CA GLU A 97 4.94 4.60 5.30
C GLU A 97 3.88 5.63 4.86
N ALA A 98 2.64 5.51 5.31
CA ALA A 98 1.60 6.49 5.01
C ALA A 98 1.96 7.87 5.60
N VAL A 99 2.45 7.92 6.84
CA VAL A 99 2.93 9.14 7.49
C VAL A 99 4.04 9.79 6.68
N SER A 100 5.05 9.02 6.22
CA SER A 100 6.20 9.56 5.50
C SER A 100 5.87 10.13 4.13
N LEU A 101 4.82 9.61 3.48
CA LEU A 101 4.35 10.02 2.15
C LEU A 101 3.26 11.11 2.21
N SER A 102 2.67 11.34 3.38
CA SER A 102 1.55 12.27 3.56
C SER A 102 1.98 13.74 3.72
N ASN A 103 1.07 14.65 3.37
CA ASN A 103 1.21 16.09 3.59
C ASN A 103 0.55 16.51 4.93
N ASP A 104 0.76 17.76 5.34
CA ASP A 104 0.36 18.28 6.67
C ASP A 104 -1.13 18.07 7.00
N GLY A 105 -2.02 18.02 5.99
CA GLY A 105 -3.46 17.83 6.20
C GLY A 105 -3.84 16.41 6.68
N LEU A 106 -3.13 15.38 6.22
CA LEU A 106 -3.39 13.98 6.58
C LEU A 106 -2.39 13.42 7.59
N LYS A 107 -1.16 13.96 7.57
CA LYS A 107 -0.05 13.49 8.38
C LYS A 107 -0.36 13.48 9.86
N GLY A 108 -0.99 14.54 10.37
CA GLY A 108 -1.33 14.63 11.79
C GLY A 108 -2.35 13.59 12.26
N ASP A 109 -3.25 13.15 11.39
CA ASP A 109 -4.23 12.09 11.71
C ASP A 109 -3.55 10.71 11.62
N LEU A 110 -2.72 10.48 10.60
CA LEU A 110 -1.94 9.25 10.45
C LEU A 110 -0.94 9.04 11.60
N GLU A 111 -0.26 10.09 12.07
CA GLU A 111 0.63 10.05 13.24
C GLU A 111 -0.13 9.74 14.53
N ARG A 112 -1.39 10.17 14.67
CA ARG A 112 -2.24 9.79 15.82
C ARG A 112 -2.60 8.32 15.75
N ALA A 113 -3.03 7.84 14.58
CA ALA A 113 -3.32 6.42 14.38
C ALA A 113 -2.09 5.54 14.66
N GLU A 114 -0.90 5.95 14.20
CA GLU A 114 0.38 5.27 14.50
C GLU A 114 0.65 5.17 16.01
N LYS A 115 0.51 6.28 16.75
CA LYS A 115 0.73 6.31 18.20
C LYS A 115 -0.28 5.43 18.95
N LEU A 116 -1.56 5.54 18.60
CA LEU A 116 -2.61 4.74 19.21
C LEU A 116 -2.45 3.25 18.92
N HIS A 117 -2.09 2.90 17.68
CA HIS A 117 -1.76 1.52 17.33
C HIS A 117 -0.55 1.01 18.12
N SER A 118 0.50 1.83 18.30
CA SER A 118 1.65 1.47 19.13
C SER A 118 1.27 1.24 20.60
N ILE A 119 0.43 2.09 21.17
CA ILE A 119 -0.11 1.91 22.53
C ILE A 119 -0.91 0.61 22.61
N ALA A 120 -1.81 0.37 21.66
CA ALA A 120 -2.61 -0.84 21.59
C ALA A 120 -1.77 -2.11 21.66
N VAL A 121 -0.76 -2.22 20.81
CA VAL A 121 0.10 -3.41 20.72
C VAL A 121 1.00 -3.54 21.94
N LYS A 122 1.59 -2.44 22.43
CA LYS A 122 2.53 -2.48 23.57
C LYS A 122 1.83 -2.84 24.88
N HIS A 123 0.59 -2.40 25.04
CA HIS A 123 -0.15 -2.49 26.30
C HIS A 123 -1.36 -3.41 26.24
N HIS A 124 -1.57 -4.11 25.12
CA HIS A 124 -2.77 -4.90 24.86
C HIS A 124 -4.04 -4.07 25.13
N ASP A 125 -4.03 -2.84 24.63
CA ASP A 125 -5.06 -1.82 24.88
C ASP A 125 -6.09 -1.80 23.74
N THR A 126 -7.25 -2.40 24.00
CA THR A 126 -8.37 -2.48 23.07
C THR A 126 -8.93 -1.10 22.71
N GLN A 127 -8.91 -0.15 23.65
CA GLN A 127 -9.49 1.17 23.41
C GLN A 127 -8.60 1.98 22.46
N ALA A 128 -7.29 1.93 22.68
CA ALA A 128 -6.32 2.49 21.75
C ALA A 128 -6.44 1.87 20.34
N LEU A 129 -6.66 0.55 20.27
CA LEU A 129 -6.87 -0.15 19.00
C LEU A 129 -8.12 0.35 18.27
N ARG A 130 -9.23 0.55 18.99
CA ARG A 130 -10.47 1.10 18.44
C ARG A 130 -10.31 2.54 17.97
N TYR A 131 -9.57 3.38 18.69
CA TYR A 131 -9.30 4.75 18.25
C TYR A 131 -8.46 4.80 16.97
N ALA A 132 -7.42 3.96 16.87
CA ALA A 132 -6.65 3.85 15.64
C ALA A 132 -7.54 3.47 14.45
N HIS A 133 -8.44 2.49 14.63
CA HIS A 133 -9.40 2.11 13.58
C HIS A 133 -10.32 3.26 13.18
N ARG A 134 -10.93 3.97 14.12
CA ARG A 134 -11.86 5.06 13.80
C ARG A 134 -11.21 6.21 13.04
N ILE A 135 -9.97 6.56 13.39
CA ILE A 135 -9.20 7.57 12.64
C ILE A 135 -9.01 7.11 11.19
N VAL A 136 -8.50 5.88 10.99
CA VAL A 136 -8.24 5.36 9.65
C VAL A 136 -9.53 5.19 8.85
N HIS A 137 -10.62 4.76 9.49
CA HIS A 137 -11.95 4.66 8.90
C HIS A 137 -12.41 6.01 8.34
N ASP A 138 -12.38 7.08 9.15
CA ASP A 138 -12.78 8.41 8.71
C ASP A 138 -11.85 8.99 7.64
N LEU A 139 -10.56 8.67 7.70
CA LEU A 139 -9.61 9.00 6.63
C LEU A 139 -9.94 8.28 5.33
N ASP A 140 -10.35 7.01 5.38
CA ASP A 140 -10.70 6.24 4.18
C ASP A 140 -11.95 6.80 3.51
N ILE A 141 -12.96 7.19 4.30
CA ILE A 141 -14.13 7.93 3.78
C ILE A 141 -13.68 9.22 3.10
N LYS A 142 -12.83 10.01 3.78
CA LYS A 142 -12.45 11.33 3.31
C LYS A 142 -11.60 11.29 2.05
N VAL A 143 -10.66 10.36 1.99
CA VAL A 143 -9.63 10.29 0.95
C VAL A 143 -10.10 9.44 -0.24
N ASN A 144 -10.77 8.32 0.02
CA ASN A 144 -11.18 7.37 -1.00
C ASN A 144 -12.68 7.41 -1.32
N GLY A 145 -13.49 8.16 -0.56
CA GLY A 145 -14.92 8.32 -0.83
C GLY A 145 -15.72 7.03 -0.65
N ILE A 146 -15.25 6.13 0.22
CA ILE A 146 -15.95 4.87 0.48
C ILE A 146 -17.31 5.14 1.14
N ASP A 147 -18.32 4.38 0.73
CA ASP A 147 -19.66 4.45 1.32
C ASP A 147 -19.72 3.58 2.57
N VAL A 148 -20.00 4.20 3.70
CA VAL A 148 -20.07 3.55 5.01
C VAL A 148 -21.25 4.10 5.81
N ASN A 149 -21.74 3.28 6.73
CA ASN A 149 -22.97 3.59 7.47
C ASN A 149 -22.80 4.66 8.56
N TYR A 150 -21.57 5.02 8.94
CA TYR A 150 -21.31 5.87 10.10
C TYR A 150 -20.00 6.64 9.97
N VAL A 151 -19.91 7.84 10.54
CA VAL A 151 -18.68 8.66 10.62
C VAL A 151 -18.39 8.93 12.09
N PHE A 152 -17.14 8.75 12.53
CA PHE A 152 -16.78 8.87 13.95
C PHE A 152 -16.27 10.26 14.37
N ASN A 153 -16.08 11.18 13.42
CA ASN A 153 -15.46 12.49 13.62
C ASN A 153 -14.06 12.40 14.27
N SER A 154 -13.33 11.34 13.92
CA SER A 154 -12.07 10.92 14.51
C SER A 154 -10.84 11.52 13.84
N ALA A 155 -10.97 11.98 12.59
CA ALA A 155 -9.90 12.59 11.81
C ALA A 155 -10.13 14.10 11.66
N LYS A 156 -9.08 14.93 11.81
CA LYS A 156 -9.12 16.37 11.52
C LYS A 156 -9.40 16.66 10.05
N ALA A 157 -9.06 15.75 9.15
CA ALA A 157 -9.43 15.85 7.74
C ALA A 157 -10.96 15.82 7.51
N GLY A 158 -11.73 15.37 8.51
CA GLY A 158 -13.18 15.49 8.61
C GLY A 158 -13.61 16.55 9.63
N ASP A 159 -14.54 16.21 10.52
CA ASP A 159 -15.02 17.10 11.60
C ASP A 159 -14.04 17.18 12.78
N GLY A 160 -13.38 16.06 13.11
CA GLY A 160 -12.31 16.00 14.10
C GLY A 160 -12.72 16.30 15.55
N SER A 161 -14.02 16.32 15.89
CA SER A 161 -14.49 16.60 17.26
C SER A 161 -13.98 15.62 18.32
N GLU A 162 -13.61 14.39 17.94
CA GLU A 162 -13.04 13.40 18.86
C GLU A 162 -11.52 13.53 19.04
N VAL A 163 -10.84 14.34 18.23
CA VAL A 163 -9.37 14.46 18.28
C VAL A 163 -8.82 14.88 19.65
N PRO A 164 -9.44 15.81 20.40
CA PRO A 164 -9.00 16.14 21.75
C PRO A 164 -9.02 14.93 22.71
N VAL A 165 -9.97 14.00 22.55
CA VAL A 165 -10.05 12.77 23.35
C VAL A 165 -8.82 11.90 23.09
N TYR A 166 -8.42 11.77 21.82
CA TYR A 166 -7.26 10.97 21.42
C TYR A 166 -5.94 11.59 21.88
N ASP A 167 -5.80 12.90 21.77
CA ASP A 167 -4.59 13.60 22.24
C ASP A 167 -4.39 13.43 23.75
N GLU A 168 -5.46 13.54 24.53
CA GLU A 168 -5.39 13.31 25.97
C GLU A 168 -5.13 11.82 26.28
N TYR A 169 -5.76 10.90 25.56
CA TYR A 169 -5.52 9.45 25.72
C TYR A 169 -4.06 9.09 25.46
N ILE A 170 -3.49 9.56 24.35
CA ILE A 170 -2.08 9.36 24.00
C ILE A 170 -1.19 9.91 25.11
N LYS A 171 -1.46 11.14 25.60
CA LYS A 171 -0.67 11.75 26.67
C LYS A 171 -0.67 10.94 27.96
N GLN A 172 -1.79 10.31 28.31
CA GLN A 172 -1.91 9.48 29.51
C GLN A 172 -1.19 8.13 29.37
N HIS A 173 -1.11 7.57 28.16
CA HIS A 173 -0.65 6.20 27.92
C HIS A 173 0.71 6.11 27.20
N SER A 174 1.33 7.23 26.81
CA SER A 174 2.65 7.24 26.14
C SER A 174 3.85 7.13 27.10
N LYS A 175 3.65 6.71 28.36
CA LYS A 175 4.71 6.64 29.38
C LYS A 175 5.37 5.26 29.47
#